data_AF-A0A0F8WW81-F1
#
_entry.id   AF-A0A0F8WW81-F1
#
_cell.length_a   1.000
_cell.length_b   1.000
_cell.length_c   1.000
_cell.angle_alpha   90.00
_cell.angle_beta   90.00
_cell.angle_gamma   90.00
#
_symmetry.space_group_name_H-M   'P 1'
#
loop_
_entity.id
_entity.type
_entity.pdbx_description
1 polymer ?
#
loop_
_entity_poly.entity_id
_entity_poly.type
_entity_poly.pdbx_seq_one_letter_code
_entity_poly.pdbx_strand_id
1 'polypeptide(L)'
;MSTTDILDLYNNAARVTKCCTVQREAFAYWTAHNKNAPEESLSFDTETTGISFGVPSFLHIGNTDIKVYNIKVFGISLAIPTKKRIVLVWARLGTDLFDEAVKLLRMSGQKVAHNSRYDLRVCHLNDIKVAEEIHCSLTAARIYWDRRQRFGLQPLCEMLAPEISDWEEEVKSESRRIKSRYTRAGYPKGYTNYSFIPDEVMAKYSMTDSFLCFVIHCMIHPRMQDTYEEVYTREQKVLRLTLKMEQQSLQYDCHRSLVEERKLIKKVVKLESLLYKTAGTKFNIKSPAQVLATLLKLKIPAKLITNDGRLSTDKNLLEPIVDH
;
A
#
# COMPACT_ATOMS: atom_id res chain seq x y z
N MET A 1 -16.08 20.61 -7.33
CA MET A 1 -16.56 19.55 -8.23
C MET A 1 -17.66 18.79 -7.50
N SER A 2 -18.85 18.68 -8.08
CA SER A 2 -19.95 17.90 -7.52
C SER A 2 -19.78 16.40 -7.84
N THR A 3 -20.50 15.52 -7.16
CA THR A 3 -20.50 14.07 -7.44
C THR A 3 -20.87 13.77 -8.90
N THR A 4 -21.89 14.47 -9.43
CA THR A 4 -22.31 14.34 -10.84
C THR A 4 -21.18 14.70 -11.81
N ASP A 5 -20.44 15.79 -11.52
CA ASP A 5 -19.30 16.20 -12.36
C ASP A 5 -18.20 15.12 -12.39
N ILE A 6 -17.93 14.46 -11.25
CA ILE A 6 -16.91 13.40 -11.15
C ILE A 6 -17.34 12.18 -11.96
N LEU A 7 -18.62 11.79 -11.86
CA LEU A 7 -19.14 10.64 -12.58
C LEU A 7 -19.13 10.86 -14.10
N ASP A 8 -19.51 12.05 -14.57
CA ASP A 8 -19.44 12.41 -15.98
C ASP A 8 -17.99 12.40 -16.49
N LEU A 9 -17.06 12.94 -15.70
CA LEU A 9 -15.64 12.94 -16.02
C LEU A 9 -15.09 11.50 -16.11
N TYR A 10 -15.46 10.64 -15.17
CA TYR A 10 -15.09 9.22 -15.16
C TYR A 10 -15.65 8.48 -16.39
N ASN A 11 -16.94 8.61 -16.67
CA ASN A 11 -17.59 7.95 -17.80
C ASN A 11 -17.01 8.37 -19.17
N ASN A 12 -16.56 9.63 -19.27
CA ASN A 12 -15.85 10.12 -20.46
C ASN A 12 -14.43 9.57 -20.57
N ALA A 13 -13.76 9.34 -19.44
CA ALA A 13 -12.37 8.87 -19.38
C ALA A 13 -12.23 7.34 -19.52
N ALA A 14 -13.14 6.57 -18.92
CA ALA A 14 -13.15 5.10 -18.88
C ALA A 14 -13.31 4.44 -20.27
N ARG A 15 -13.71 5.21 -21.30
CA ARG A 15 -13.82 4.73 -22.70
C ARG A 15 -12.47 4.51 -23.40
N VAL A 16 -11.35 4.94 -22.79
CA VAL A 16 -10.01 4.92 -23.41
C VAL A 16 -9.14 3.79 -22.83
N THR A 17 -9.49 2.52 -23.10
CA THR A 17 -8.85 1.34 -22.45
C THR A 17 -8.04 0.41 -23.36
N LYS A 18 -7.85 0.73 -24.64
CA LYS A 18 -7.01 -0.09 -25.54
C LYS A 18 -5.97 0.80 -26.21
N CYS A 19 -4.74 0.31 -26.43
CA CYS A 19 -3.65 1.02 -27.10
C CYS A 19 -4.19 1.68 -28.39
N CYS A 20 -4.52 2.95 -28.30
CA CYS A 20 -5.28 3.66 -29.32
C CYS A 20 -4.63 5.00 -29.60
N THR A 21 -4.95 5.56 -30.76
CA THR A 21 -4.50 6.89 -31.19
C THR A 21 -4.68 7.94 -30.11
N VAL A 22 -5.73 7.83 -29.28
CA VAL A 22 -6.02 8.76 -28.18
C VAL A 22 -4.94 8.77 -27.10
N GLN A 23 -4.39 7.61 -26.72
CA GLN A 23 -3.35 7.56 -25.68
C GLN A 23 -2.05 8.17 -26.20
N ARG A 24 -1.70 7.88 -27.46
CA ARG A 24 -0.54 8.50 -28.14
C ARG A 24 -0.71 10.01 -28.29
N GLU A 25 -1.90 10.47 -28.64
CA GLU A 25 -2.24 11.90 -28.68
C GLU A 25 -2.11 12.55 -27.30
N ALA A 26 -2.57 11.88 -26.23
CA ALA A 26 -2.42 12.39 -24.86
C ALA A 26 -0.96 12.46 -24.43
N PHE A 27 -0.14 11.46 -24.80
CA PHE A 27 1.29 11.44 -24.53
C PHE A 27 2.02 12.54 -25.28
N ALA A 28 1.72 12.73 -26.57
CA ALA A 28 2.25 13.82 -27.38
C ALA A 28 1.82 15.18 -26.82
N TYR A 29 0.55 15.31 -26.40
CA TYR A 29 0.03 16.51 -25.78
C TYR A 29 0.80 16.85 -24.50
N TRP A 30 0.92 15.89 -23.58
CA TRP A 30 1.68 16.09 -22.34
C TRP A 30 3.14 16.43 -22.61
N THR A 31 3.78 15.72 -23.54
CA THR A 31 5.18 15.99 -23.94
C THR A 31 5.37 17.44 -24.38
N ALA A 32 4.42 17.98 -25.14
CA ALA A 32 4.46 19.35 -25.63
C ALA A 32 4.00 20.42 -24.61
N HIS A 33 3.19 20.04 -23.61
CA HIS A 33 2.50 20.99 -22.73
C HIS A 33 2.70 20.72 -21.23
N ASN A 34 3.66 19.90 -20.81
CA ASN A 34 3.85 19.52 -19.41
C ASN A 34 4.09 20.68 -18.42
N LYS A 35 4.44 21.88 -18.91
CA LYS A 35 4.55 23.12 -18.11
C LYS A 35 3.32 24.03 -18.17
N ASN A 36 2.35 23.73 -19.06
CA ASN A 36 1.19 24.56 -19.40
C ASN A 36 -0.10 23.70 -19.53
N ALA A 37 -0.13 22.49 -19.00
CA ALA A 37 -1.28 21.59 -19.08
C ALA A 37 -2.40 22.09 -18.14
N PRO A 38 -3.68 21.80 -18.40
CA PRO A 38 -4.75 22.08 -17.43
C PRO A 38 -4.41 21.42 -16.08
N GLU A 39 -4.45 22.19 -14.99
CA GLU A 39 -4.02 21.77 -13.64
C GLU A 39 -2.52 21.42 -13.51
N GLU A 40 -1.72 21.68 -14.54
CA GLU A 40 -0.25 21.54 -14.65
C GLU A 40 0.33 20.16 -14.24
N SER A 41 -0.54 19.16 -14.07
CA SER A 41 -0.22 17.89 -13.43
C SER A 41 -0.81 16.68 -14.17
N LEU A 42 -0.19 15.52 -14.02
CA LEU A 42 -0.79 14.22 -14.31
C LEU A 42 -0.73 13.36 -13.06
N SER A 43 -1.67 12.43 -12.90
CA SER A 43 -1.55 11.43 -11.84
C SER A 43 -0.97 10.12 -12.37
N PHE A 44 -0.36 9.36 -11.46
CA PHE A 44 0.10 8.02 -11.72
C PHE A 44 -0.05 7.13 -10.49
N ASP A 45 -0.05 5.83 -10.74
CA ASP A 45 0.01 4.78 -9.73
C ASP A 45 0.84 3.59 -10.26
N THR A 46 1.48 2.84 -9.35
CA THR A 46 2.30 1.68 -9.69
C THR A 46 1.70 0.37 -9.20
N GLU A 47 1.50 -0.55 -10.14
CA GLU A 47 1.06 -1.91 -9.82
C GLU A 47 2.25 -2.83 -9.62
N THR A 48 2.25 -3.56 -8.49
CA THR A 48 3.45 -4.22 -7.98
C THR A 48 3.24 -5.68 -7.59
N THR A 49 4.31 -6.48 -7.63
CA THR A 49 4.28 -7.90 -7.28
C THR A 49 4.08 -8.17 -5.78
N GLY A 50 3.93 -7.15 -4.94
CA GLY A 50 3.74 -7.27 -3.49
C GLY A 50 3.83 -5.89 -2.82
N ILE A 51 3.70 -5.84 -1.49
CA ILE A 51 3.73 -4.59 -0.71
C ILE A 51 4.96 -4.45 0.20
N SER A 52 5.76 -5.51 0.29
CA SER A 52 6.89 -5.61 1.21
C SER A 52 8.21 -5.57 0.45
N PHE A 53 9.03 -4.59 0.78
CA PHE A 53 10.36 -4.41 0.21
C PHE A 53 11.33 -5.46 0.76
N GLY A 54 12.21 -5.99 -0.10
CA GLY A 54 13.18 -7.04 0.25
C GLY A 54 12.59 -8.44 0.41
N VAL A 55 11.30 -8.61 0.11
CA VAL A 55 10.63 -9.91 0.14
C VAL A 55 10.54 -10.46 -1.29
N PRO A 56 11.04 -11.68 -1.55
CA PRO A 56 10.90 -12.30 -2.86
C PRO A 56 9.42 -12.50 -3.26
N SER A 57 9.14 -12.35 -4.55
CA SER A 57 7.82 -12.57 -5.15
C SER A 57 7.96 -13.21 -6.54
N PHE A 58 6.85 -13.33 -7.26
CA PHE A 58 6.78 -13.80 -8.64
C PHE A 58 6.20 -12.72 -9.55
N LEU A 59 6.83 -12.51 -10.69
CA LEU A 59 6.34 -11.62 -11.74
C LEU A 59 5.76 -12.49 -12.85
N HIS A 60 4.45 -12.41 -13.04
CA HIS A 60 3.76 -13.08 -14.15
C HIS A 60 3.77 -12.16 -15.38
N ILE A 61 4.33 -12.61 -16.50
CA ILE A 61 4.32 -11.88 -17.79
C ILE A 61 4.04 -12.88 -18.91
N GLY A 62 2.96 -12.63 -19.66
CA GLY A 62 2.49 -13.56 -20.68
C GLY A 62 2.22 -14.93 -20.05
N ASN A 63 2.93 -15.96 -20.50
CA ASN A 63 2.82 -17.32 -19.96
C ASN A 63 4.01 -17.71 -19.06
N THR A 64 4.79 -16.74 -18.57
CA THR A 64 6.01 -16.99 -17.80
C THR A 64 5.93 -16.41 -16.39
N ASP A 65 6.33 -17.19 -15.40
CA ASP A 65 6.46 -16.79 -14.00
C ASP A 65 7.94 -16.61 -13.65
N ILE A 66 8.33 -15.39 -13.30
CA ILE A 66 9.72 -15.04 -13.01
C ILE A 66 9.86 -14.78 -11.52
N LYS A 67 10.73 -15.53 -10.83
CA LYS A 67 11.04 -15.24 -9.42
C LYS A 67 11.85 -13.95 -9.33
N VAL A 68 11.39 -13.02 -8.49
CA VAL A 68 12.03 -11.73 -8.25
C VAL A 68 12.41 -11.62 -6.78
N TYR A 69 13.60 -11.11 -6.48
CA TYR A 69 14.13 -11.03 -5.11
C TYR A 69 13.72 -9.75 -4.37
N ASN A 70 13.02 -8.85 -5.05
CA ASN A 70 12.44 -7.65 -4.48
C ASN A 70 11.15 -7.32 -5.26
N ILE A 71 10.39 -6.35 -4.75
CA ILE A 71 9.21 -5.82 -5.40
C ILE A 71 9.50 -5.40 -6.85
N LYS A 72 8.67 -5.86 -7.80
CA LYS A 72 8.72 -5.42 -9.19
C LYS A 72 7.46 -4.67 -9.57
N VAL A 73 7.64 -3.57 -10.29
CA VAL A 73 6.55 -2.91 -11.02
C VAL A 73 6.20 -3.81 -12.20
N PHE A 74 4.94 -4.18 -12.32
CA PHE A 74 4.44 -4.89 -13.50
C PHE A 74 3.44 -4.04 -14.31
N GLY A 75 2.97 -2.93 -13.76
CA GLY A 75 2.16 -1.97 -14.51
C GLY A 75 2.22 -0.56 -13.95
N ILE A 76 1.91 0.39 -14.82
CA ILE A 76 1.78 1.81 -14.48
C ILE A 76 0.42 2.25 -15.00
N SER A 77 -0.36 2.91 -14.15
CA SER A 77 -1.54 3.64 -14.59
C SER A 77 -1.28 5.14 -14.59
N LEU A 78 -1.94 5.85 -15.50
CA LEU A 78 -1.85 7.31 -15.62
C LEU A 78 -3.24 7.92 -15.81
N ALA A 79 -3.47 9.10 -15.24
CA ALA A 79 -4.53 10.01 -15.69
C ALA A 79 -3.90 11.29 -16.25
N ILE A 80 -4.08 11.49 -17.56
CA ILE A 80 -3.44 12.57 -18.31
C ILE A 80 -4.51 13.58 -18.73
N PRO A 81 -4.52 14.80 -18.16
CA PRO A 81 -5.40 15.84 -18.64
C PRO A 81 -4.91 16.39 -19.99
N THR A 82 -5.85 16.53 -20.92
CA THR A 82 -5.68 17.23 -22.20
C THR A 82 -6.65 18.40 -22.27
N LYS A 83 -6.56 19.27 -23.29
CA LYS A 83 -7.52 20.38 -23.46
C LYS A 83 -8.99 19.93 -23.53
N LYS A 84 -9.25 18.70 -23.96
CA LYS A 84 -10.62 18.22 -24.27
C LYS A 84 -11.17 17.23 -23.26
N ARG A 85 -10.30 16.49 -22.57
CA ARG A 85 -10.66 15.35 -21.70
C ARG A 85 -9.49 14.86 -20.87
N ILE A 86 -9.79 14.01 -19.90
CA ILE A 86 -8.79 13.16 -19.23
C ILE A 86 -8.67 11.86 -20.01
N VAL A 87 -7.43 11.43 -20.23
CA VAL A 87 -7.11 10.14 -20.84
C VAL A 87 -6.50 9.25 -19.77
N LEU A 88 -7.14 8.11 -19.54
CA LEU A 88 -6.65 7.09 -18.61
C LEU A 88 -5.82 6.07 -19.37
N VAL A 89 -4.76 5.59 -18.75
CA VAL A 89 -3.84 4.61 -19.34
C VAL A 89 -3.56 3.51 -18.35
N TRP A 90 -3.62 2.27 -18.83
CA TRP A 90 -3.00 1.10 -18.22
C TRP A 90 -1.84 0.65 -19.10
N ALA A 91 -0.65 0.60 -18.53
CA ALA A 91 0.56 0.22 -19.25
C ALA A 91 1.19 -0.99 -18.55
N ARG A 92 1.16 -2.15 -19.23
CA ARG A 92 1.72 -3.42 -18.72
C ARG A 92 3.20 -3.53 -19.06
N LEU A 93 4.02 -3.95 -18.10
CA LEU A 93 5.45 -4.22 -18.31
C LEU A 93 5.66 -5.17 -19.50
N GLY A 94 6.56 -4.78 -20.40
CA GLY A 94 6.84 -5.49 -21.66
C GLY A 94 6.04 -4.99 -22.87
N THR A 95 5.26 -3.91 -22.72
CA THR A 95 4.56 -3.23 -23.82
C THR A 95 5.18 -1.86 -24.13
N ASP A 96 5.05 -1.39 -25.37
CA ASP A 96 5.50 -0.04 -25.77
C ASP A 96 4.89 1.07 -24.90
N LEU A 97 3.62 0.90 -24.49
CA LEU A 97 2.94 1.85 -23.60
C LEU A 97 3.63 1.96 -22.24
N PHE A 98 4.22 0.89 -21.73
CA PHE A 98 4.95 0.92 -20.46
C PHE A 98 6.23 1.76 -20.59
N ASP A 99 6.97 1.57 -21.69
CA ASP A 99 8.17 2.35 -21.95
C ASP A 99 7.85 3.83 -22.16
N GLU A 100 6.75 4.14 -22.84
CA GLU A 100 6.25 5.51 -23.00
C GLU A 100 5.78 6.11 -21.67
N ALA A 101 5.07 5.36 -20.82
CA ALA A 101 4.67 5.79 -19.48
C ALA A 101 5.89 6.08 -18.60
N VAL A 102 6.90 5.22 -18.60
CA VAL A 102 8.18 5.44 -17.88
C VAL A 102 8.88 6.71 -18.38
N LYS A 103 8.90 6.97 -19.70
CA LYS A 103 9.43 8.21 -20.26
C LYS A 103 8.67 9.42 -19.73
N LEU A 104 7.34 9.39 -19.73
CA LEU A 104 6.48 10.46 -19.24
C LEU A 104 6.70 10.78 -17.77
N LEU A 105 6.84 9.76 -16.91
CA LEU A 105 7.13 9.95 -15.48
C LEU A 105 8.43 10.72 -15.26
N ARG A 106 9.45 10.49 -16.09
CA ARG A 106 10.75 11.19 -16.03
C ARG A 106 10.68 12.65 -16.51
N MET A 107 9.74 12.98 -17.39
CA MET A 107 9.64 14.32 -17.96
C MET A 107 9.30 15.36 -16.89
N SER A 108 9.78 16.61 -17.06
CA SER A 108 9.39 17.74 -16.19
C SER A 108 7.87 17.95 -16.13
N GLY A 109 7.41 18.68 -15.11
CA GLY A 109 5.99 18.93 -14.82
C GLY A 109 5.53 18.21 -13.56
N GLN A 110 4.36 18.56 -13.05
CA GLN A 110 3.86 18.02 -11.79
C GLN A 110 3.35 16.58 -11.97
N LYS A 111 3.74 15.69 -11.05
CA LYS A 111 3.20 14.33 -10.96
C LYS A 111 2.46 14.17 -9.65
N VAL A 112 1.33 13.49 -9.68
CA VAL A 112 0.49 13.27 -8.52
C VAL A 112 0.39 11.77 -8.26
N ALA A 113 0.65 11.35 -7.03
CA ALA A 113 0.37 9.97 -6.61
C ALA A 113 -0.33 9.97 -5.26
N HIS A 114 -1.19 8.99 -5.03
CA HIS A 114 -1.84 8.81 -3.74
C HIS A 114 -0.91 7.99 -2.85
N ASN A 115 -0.53 8.51 -1.68
CA ASN A 115 0.55 7.92 -0.88
C ASN A 115 1.87 7.81 -1.65
N SER A 116 2.25 8.88 -2.37
CA SER A 116 3.37 8.92 -3.32
C SER A 116 4.71 8.37 -2.83
N ARG A 117 4.95 8.35 -1.51
CA ARG A 117 6.14 7.73 -0.91
C ARG A 117 6.31 6.26 -1.34
N TYR A 118 5.20 5.50 -1.44
CA TYR A 118 5.24 4.11 -1.86
C TYR A 118 5.69 3.99 -3.31
N ASP A 119 5.00 4.66 -4.24
CA ASP A 119 5.30 4.62 -5.68
C ASP A 119 6.70 5.12 -5.98
N LEU A 120 7.14 6.20 -5.34
CA LEU A 120 8.50 6.73 -5.53
C LEU A 120 9.58 5.74 -5.08
N ARG A 121 9.34 5.01 -3.98
CA ARG A 121 10.27 3.98 -3.51
C ARG A 121 10.28 2.77 -4.43
N VAL A 122 9.12 2.35 -4.90
CA VAL A 122 8.95 1.27 -5.88
C VAL A 122 9.66 1.63 -7.19
N CYS A 123 9.40 2.81 -7.73
CA CYS A 123 10.05 3.33 -8.93
C CYS A 123 11.57 3.35 -8.78
N HIS A 124 12.09 3.85 -7.66
CA HIS A 124 13.53 3.85 -7.39
C HIS A 124 14.15 2.45 -7.44
N LEU A 125 13.51 1.45 -6.83
CA LEU A 125 14.00 0.06 -6.82
C LEU A 125 13.86 -0.66 -8.18
N ASN A 126 13.09 -0.08 -9.09
CA ASN A 126 12.84 -0.61 -10.43
C ASN A 126 13.52 0.24 -11.52
N ASP A 127 14.46 1.12 -11.13
CA ASP A 127 15.18 2.03 -12.02
C ASP A 127 14.28 2.95 -12.86
N ILE A 128 13.05 3.19 -12.38
CA ILE A 128 12.09 4.13 -12.98
C ILE A 128 12.33 5.50 -12.36
N LYS A 129 12.77 6.46 -13.18
CA LYS A 129 12.98 7.84 -12.76
C LYS A 129 11.66 8.61 -12.86
N VAL A 130 11.29 9.28 -11.78
CA VAL A 130 10.14 10.18 -11.73
C VAL A 130 10.64 11.62 -11.55
N ALA A 131 9.95 12.58 -12.14
CA ALA A 131 10.24 14.02 -12.01
C ALA A 131 10.27 14.47 -10.54
N GLU A 132 10.98 15.56 -10.24
CA GLU A 132 11.15 16.02 -8.85
C GLU A 132 9.90 16.68 -8.28
N GLU A 133 9.05 17.25 -9.13
CA GLU A 133 7.83 17.96 -8.73
C GLU A 133 6.70 16.97 -8.52
N ILE A 134 6.65 16.39 -7.31
CA ILE A 134 5.66 15.39 -6.90
C ILE A 134 4.70 15.99 -5.88
N HIS A 135 3.41 15.75 -6.09
CA HIS A 135 2.34 16.01 -5.14
C HIS A 135 1.76 14.71 -4.59
N CYS A 136 1.42 14.72 -3.31
CA CYS A 136 0.81 13.58 -2.64
C CYS A 136 -0.63 13.92 -2.27
N SER A 137 -1.61 13.29 -2.93
CA SER A 137 -3.03 13.56 -2.67
C SER A 137 -3.44 13.11 -1.27
N LEU A 138 -2.84 12.04 -0.73
CA LEU A 138 -3.04 11.59 0.66
C LEU A 138 -2.58 12.66 1.68
N THR A 139 -1.41 13.27 1.46
CA THR A 139 -0.89 14.32 2.35
C THR A 139 -1.79 15.55 2.31
N ALA A 140 -2.20 15.97 1.11
CA ALA A 140 -3.12 17.09 0.95
C ALA A 140 -4.48 16.82 1.62
N ALA A 141 -5.03 15.61 1.45
CA ALA A 141 -6.29 15.19 2.08
C ALA A 141 -6.22 15.26 3.63
N ARG A 142 -5.09 14.84 4.22
CA ARG A 142 -4.85 14.91 5.68
C ARG A 142 -4.76 16.32 6.24
N ILE A 143 -4.36 17.29 5.41
CA ILE A 143 -4.30 18.71 5.79
C ILE A 143 -5.69 19.35 5.64
N TYR A 144 -6.40 19.01 4.56
CA TYR A 144 -7.64 19.68 4.16
C TYR A 144 -8.86 19.22 4.96
N TRP A 145 -9.02 17.91 5.16
CA TRP A 145 -10.23 17.33 5.77
C TRP A 145 -10.03 16.96 7.25
N ASP A 146 -11.13 16.68 7.97
CA ASP A 146 -11.11 16.30 9.38
C ASP A 146 -10.22 15.05 9.60
N ARG A 147 -9.19 15.20 10.43
CA ARG A 147 -8.24 14.15 10.84
C ARG A 147 -8.86 12.85 11.39
N ARG A 148 -10.15 12.85 11.77
CA ARG A 148 -10.89 11.66 12.20
C ARG A 148 -11.34 10.78 11.04
N GLN A 149 -11.31 11.31 9.82
CA GLN A 149 -11.65 10.59 8.61
C GLN A 149 -10.53 9.65 8.16
N ARG A 150 -10.88 8.71 7.28
CA ARG A 150 -9.92 7.84 6.61
C ARG A 150 -9.60 8.41 5.25
N PHE A 151 -8.32 8.47 4.91
CA PHE A 151 -7.85 9.14 3.70
C PHE A 151 -7.29 8.18 2.64
N GLY A 152 -7.57 6.88 2.74
CA GLY A 152 -7.31 5.96 1.62
C GLY A 152 -8.27 6.25 0.47
N LEU A 153 -7.91 5.82 -0.75
CA LEU A 153 -8.74 6.05 -1.94
C LEU A 153 -10.18 5.52 -1.76
N GLN A 154 -10.37 4.31 -1.22
CA GLN A 154 -11.70 3.72 -0.97
C GLN A 154 -12.62 4.64 -0.14
N PRO A 155 -12.28 5.01 1.12
CA PRO A 155 -13.09 5.97 1.89
C PRO A 155 -13.29 7.34 1.22
N LEU A 156 -12.29 7.84 0.50
CA LEU A 156 -12.40 9.12 -0.21
C LEU A 156 -13.36 9.02 -1.40
N CYS A 157 -13.35 7.90 -2.12
CA CYS A 157 -14.29 7.67 -3.21
C CYS A 157 -15.72 7.50 -2.70
N GLU A 158 -15.93 6.77 -1.60
CA GLU A 158 -17.25 6.66 -0.95
C GLU A 158 -17.82 8.03 -0.58
N MET A 159 -16.97 8.97 -0.19
CA MET A 159 -17.35 10.35 0.11
C MET A 159 -17.61 11.21 -1.14
N LEU A 160 -16.80 11.05 -2.19
CA LEU A 160 -16.80 11.96 -3.35
C LEU A 160 -17.66 11.48 -4.52
N ALA A 161 -17.61 10.18 -4.81
CA ALA A 161 -18.23 9.51 -5.95
C ALA A 161 -18.68 8.08 -5.55
N PRO A 162 -19.71 7.95 -4.70
CA PRO A 162 -20.18 6.66 -4.20
C PRO A 162 -20.62 5.70 -5.34
N GLU A 163 -21.02 6.23 -6.49
CA GLU A 163 -21.48 5.47 -7.66
C GLU A 163 -20.39 4.60 -8.30
N ILE A 164 -19.11 4.95 -8.10
CA ILE A 164 -17.97 4.16 -8.59
C ILE A 164 -17.20 3.49 -7.46
N SER A 165 -17.75 3.48 -6.24
CA SER A 165 -17.04 3.05 -5.03
C SER A 165 -16.83 1.53 -4.89
N ASP A 166 -17.34 0.73 -5.83
CA ASP A 166 -17.20 -0.72 -5.88
C ASP A 166 -16.10 -1.19 -6.86
N TRP A 167 -15.30 -0.27 -7.42
CA TRP A 167 -14.29 -0.57 -8.46
C TRP A 167 -13.26 -1.64 -8.08
N GLU A 168 -12.99 -1.83 -6.78
CA GLU A 168 -12.05 -2.83 -6.28
C GLU A 168 -12.62 -4.27 -6.24
N GLU A 169 -13.94 -4.44 -6.36
CA GLU A 169 -14.57 -5.75 -6.09
C GLU A 169 -14.20 -6.81 -7.11
N GLU A 170 -14.06 -6.42 -8.38
CA GLU A 170 -13.68 -7.30 -9.47
C GLU A 170 -12.25 -7.83 -9.29
N VAL A 171 -11.28 -6.95 -9.01
CA VAL A 171 -9.88 -7.34 -8.78
C VAL A 171 -9.72 -8.19 -7.52
N LYS A 172 -10.48 -7.89 -6.45
CA LYS A 172 -10.52 -8.71 -5.21
C LYS A 172 -11.09 -10.09 -5.46
N SER A 173 -12.14 -10.20 -6.27
CA SER A 173 -12.76 -11.47 -6.65
C SER A 173 -11.77 -12.34 -7.44
N GLU A 174 -11.15 -11.76 -8.47
CA GLU A 174 -10.18 -12.45 -9.32
C GLU A 174 -8.93 -12.88 -8.55
N SER A 175 -8.40 -12.02 -7.68
CA SER A 175 -7.29 -12.35 -6.78
C SER A 175 -7.61 -13.56 -5.91
N ARG A 176 -8.82 -13.62 -5.30
CA ARG A 176 -9.27 -14.77 -4.51
C ARG A 176 -9.38 -16.05 -5.35
N ARG A 177 -9.95 -15.95 -6.55
CA ARG A 177 -10.10 -17.08 -7.49
C ARG A 177 -8.75 -17.66 -7.89
N ILE A 178 -7.82 -16.82 -8.31
CA ILE A 178 -6.45 -17.20 -8.70
C ILE A 178 -5.73 -17.83 -7.51
N LYS A 179 -5.73 -17.16 -6.35
CA LYS A 179 -5.10 -17.68 -5.13
C LYS A 179 -5.64 -19.05 -4.74
N SER A 180 -6.96 -19.25 -4.82
CA SER A 180 -7.59 -20.54 -4.53
C SER A 180 -7.13 -21.62 -5.51
N ARG A 181 -7.10 -21.32 -6.81
CA ARG A 181 -6.63 -22.25 -7.86
C ARG A 181 -5.20 -22.71 -7.61
N TYR A 182 -4.28 -21.78 -7.40
CA TYR A 182 -2.86 -22.11 -7.19
C TYR A 182 -2.61 -22.81 -5.86
N THR A 183 -3.34 -22.44 -4.79
CA THR A 183 -3.26 -23.14 -3.51
C THR A 183 -3.69 -24.61 -3.65
N ARG A 184 -4.78 -24.89 -4.38
CA ARG A 184 -5.23 -26.28 -4.65
C ARG A 184 -4.24 -27.07 -5.51
N ALA A 185 -3.51 -26.39 -6.39
CA ALA A 185 -2.45 -26.98 -7.20
C ALA A 185 -1.12 -27.18 -6.43
N GLY A 186 -1.08 -26.89 -5.13
CA GLY A 186 0.08 -27.16 -4.27
C GLY A 186 1.15 -26.05 -4.25
N TYR A 187 0.86 -24.87 -4.81
CA TYR A 187 1.80 -23.75 -4.80
C TYR A 187 1.89 -23.10 -3.41
N PRO A 188 3.06 -22.55 -3.03
CA PRO A 188 3.25 -21.94 -1.72
C PRO A 188 2.41 -20.68 -1.55
N LYS A 189 2.10 -20.36 -0.28
CA LYS A 189 1.46 -19.08 0.07
C LYS A 189 2.32 -17.93 -0.43
N GLY A 190 1.70 -16.97 -1.12
CA GLY A 190 2.39 -15.79 -1.67
C GLY A 190 2.94 -16.01 -3.08
N TYR A 191 2.70 -17.16 -3.71
CA TYR A 191 3.06 -17.38 -5.12
C TYR A 191 2.36 -16.38 -6.06
N THR A 192 1.06 -16.19 -5.86
CA THR A 192 0.22 -15.32 -6.71
C THR A 192 0.14 -13.90 -6.15
N ASN A 193 0.09 -12.91 -7.03
CA ASN A 193 -0.15 -11.50 -6.74
C ASN A 193 -0.90 -10.85 -7.92
N TYR A 194 -1.04 -9.52 -7.94
CA TYR A 194 -1.82 -8.82 -8.96
C TYR A 194 -1.27 -8.97 -10.38
N SER A 195 0.01 -9.30 -10.57
CA SER A 195 0.53 -9.59 -11.92
C SER A 195 -0.14 -10.80 -12.59
N PHE A 196 -0.76 -11.70 -11.82
CA PHE A 196 -1.49 -12.87 -12.34
C PHE A 196 -2.91 -12.52 -12.81
N ILE A 197 -3.41 -11.33 -12.48
CA ILE A 197 -4.77 -10.90 -12.83
C ILE A 197 -4.76 -10.44 -14.30
N PRO A 198 -5.79 -10.80 -15.09
CA PRO A 198 -5.91 -10.35 -16.48
C PRO A 198 -5.87 -8.83 -16.61
N ASP A 199 -5.25 -8.34 -17.69
CA ASP A 199 -5.09 -6.90 -17.92
C ASP A 199 -6.42 -6.15 -18.04
N GLU A 200 -7.49 -6.79 -18.50
CA GLU A 200 -8.83 -6.16 -18.58
C GLU A 200 -9.35 -5.76 -17.19
N VAL A 201 -9.11 -6.61 -16.19
CA VAL A 201 -9.51 -6.37 -14.79
C VAL A 201 -8.55 -5.38 -14.12
N MET A 202 -7.24 -5.54 -14.34
CA MET A 202 -6.23 -4.64 -13.79
C MET A 202 -6.35 -3.23 -14.35
N ALA A 203 -6.67 -3.08 -15.65
CA ALA A 203 -6.84 -1.78 -16.27
C ALA A 203 -7.95 -0.98 -15.59
N LYS A 204 -9.13 -1.59 -15.38
CA LYS A 204 -10.25 -0.92 -14.71
C LYS A 204 -9.90 -0.48 -13.28
N TYR A 205 -9.29 -1.36 -12.50
CA TYR A 205 -8.85 -1.06 -11.13
C TYR A 205 -7.81 0.08 -11.11
N SER A 206 -6.66 -0.12 -11.76
CA SER A 206 -5.52 0.79 -11.71
C SER A 206 -5.80 2.16 -12.34
N MET A 207 -6.58 2.21 -13.43
CA MET A 207 -6.98 3.47 -14.07
C MET A 207 -7.92 4.28 -13.18
N THR A 208 -8.77 3.60 -12.39
CA THR A 208 -9.66 4.27 -11.43
C THR A 208 -8.85 4.86 -10.26
N ASP A 209 -7.83 4.15 -9.77
CA ASP A 209 -6.94 4.67 -8.73
C ASP A 209 -6.21 5.95 -9.19
N SER A 210 -5.63 5.93 -10.40
CA SER A 210 -5.03 7.12 -11.01
C SER A 210 -6.06 8.24 -11.22
N PHE A 211 -7.26 7.93 -11.71
CA PHE A 211 -8.33 8.91 -11.92
C PHE A 211 -8.74 9.59 -10.60
N LEU A 212 -9.06 8.82 -9.57
CA LEU A 212 -9.46 9.34 -8.27
C LEU A 212 -8.35 10.18 -7.64
N CYS A 213 -7.09 9.73 -7.76
CA CYS A 213 -5.93 10.49 -7.31
C CYS A 213 -5.86 11.88 -7.98
N PHE A 214 -6.10 11.95 -9.30
CA PHE A 214 -6.12 13.20 -10.04
C PHE A 214 -7.29 14.11 -9.60
N VAL A 215 -8.50 13.57 -9.53
CA VAL A 215 -9.70 14.31 -9.11
C VAL A 215 -9.52 14.91 -7.72
N ILE A 216 -9.03 14.11 -6.76
CA ILE A 216 -8.73 14.58 -5.40
C ILE A 216 -7.74 15.74 -5.45
N HIS A 217 -6.67 15.62 -6.25
CA HIS A 217 -5.69 16.68 -6.39
C HIS A 217 -6.30 17.97 -6.96
N CYS A 218 -7.03 17.91 -8.07
CA CYS A 218 -7.70 19.10 -8.64
C CYS A 218 -8.65 19.77 -7.63
N MET A 219 -9.32 18.98 -6.79
CA MET A 219 -10.26 19.51 -5.80
C MET A 219 -9.57 20.27 -4.66
N ILE A 220 -8.41 19.79 -4.18
CA ILE A 220 -7.83 20.27 -2.92
C ILE A 220 -6.48 20.99 -3.09
N HIS A 221 -5.77 20.76 -4.20
CA HIS A 221 -4.45 21.36 -4.41
C HIS A 221 -4.48 22.89 -4.47
N PRO A 222 -5.48 23.56 -5.09
CA PRO A 222 -5.58 25.02 -5.03
C PRO A 222 -5.57 25.54 -3.58
N ARG A 223 -6.24 24.80 -2.67
CA ARG A 223 -6.26 25.13 -1.24
C ARG A 223 -4.92 24.94 -0.53
N MET A 224 -4.14 23.98 -1.00
CA MET A 224 -2.78 23.76 -0.50
C MET A 224 -1.85 24.90 -0.90
N GLN A 225 -2.10 25.57 -2.03
CA GLN A 225 -1.30 26.69 -2.51
C GLN A 225 -1.75 28.02 -1.88
N ASP A 226 -3.04 28.20 -1.58
CA ASP A 226 -3.57 29.48 -1.06
C ASP A 226 -3.59 29.57 0.49
N THR A 227 -4.12 28.55 1.16
CA THR A 227 -4.51 28.62 2.58
C THR A 227 -3.54 27.83 3.44
N TYR A 228 -3.04 26.72 2.92
CA TYR A 228 -2.21 25.76 3.67
C TYR A 228 -0.76 25.67 3.17
N GLU A 229 -0.28 26.68 2.43
CA GLU A 229 1.02 26.68 1.74
C GLU A 229 2.19 26.28 2.64
N GLU A 230 2.29 26.92 3.81
CA GLU A 230 3.39 26.69 4.76
C GLU A 230 3.42 25.23 5.23
N VAL A 231 2.27 24.72 5.70
CA VAL A 231 2.15 23.35 6.21
C VAL A 231 2.38 22.35 5.07
N TYR A 232 1.76 22.56 3.91
CA TYR A 232 1.90 21.67 2.77
C TYR A 232 3.36 21.60 2.28
N THR A 233 4.03 22.74 2.16
CA THR A 233 5.45 22.82 1.77
C THR A 233 6.34 22.09 2.78
N ARG A 234 6.06 22.21 4.07
CA ARG A 234 6.79 21.47 5.11
C ARG A 234 6.59 19.97 4.97
N GLU A 235 5.34 19.51 4.81
CA GLU A 235 5.05 18.09 4.63
C GLU A 235 5.71 17.50 3.37
N GLN A 236 5.77 18.25 2.27
CA GLN A 236 6.49 17.84 1.05
C GLN A 236 8.00 17.65 1.31
N LYS A 237 8.63 18.54 2.09
CA LYS A 237 10.04 18.39 2.49
C LYS A 237 10.27 17.15 3.37
N VAL A 238 9.39 16.90 4.33
CA VAL A 238 9.44 15.72 5.20
C VAL A 238 9.27 14.43 4.39
N LEU A 239 8.34 14.40 3.43
CA LEU A 239 8.14 13.25 2.54
C LEU A 239 9.42 12.92 1.76
N ARG A 240 10.11 13.93 1.20
CA ARG A 240 11.38 13.72 0.49
C ARG A 240 12.50 13.24 1.42
N LEU A 241 12.58 13.77 2.64
CA LEU A 241 13.58 13.34 3.63
C LEU A 241 13.36 11.89 4.05
N THR A 242 12.11 11.54 4.41
CA THR A 242 11.75 10.18 4.83
C THR A 242 11.99 9.16 3.72
N LEU A 243 11.70 9.51 2.45
CA LEU A 243 12.02 8.65 1.31
C LEU A 243 13.53 8.36 1.21
N LYS A 244 14.39 9.37 1.40
CA LYS A 244 15.85 9.18 1.43
C LYS A 244 16.29 8.26 2.57
N MET A 245 15.74 8.44 3.77
CA MET A 245 16.03 7.58 4.92
C MET A 245 15.62 6.12 4.65
N GLU A 246 14.46 5.90 4.04
CA GLU A 246 13.97 4.57 3.69
C GLU A 246 14.78 3.89 2.60
N GLN A 247 15.31 4.65 1.64
CA GLN A 247 16.20 4.14 0.60
C GLN A 247 17.57 3.75 1.17
N GLN A 248 18.12 4.55 2.09
CA GLN A 248 19.39 4.23 2.76
C GLN A 248 19.32 2.94 3.57
N SER A 249 18.14 2.59 4.09
CA SER A 249 17.93 1.44 4.98
C SER A 249 18.79 1.52 6.25
N LEU A 250 18.71 0.50 7.11
CA LEU A 250 19.54 0.37 8.31
C LEU A 250 20.37 -0.91 8.24
N GLN A 251 21.68 -0.79 8.50
CA GLN A 251 22.54 -1.97 8.63
C GLN A 251 22.15 -2.77 9.87
N TYR A 252 22.00 -4.09 9.69
CA TYR A 252 21.59 -5.01 10.74
C TYR A 252 22.56 -6.19 10.81
N ASP A 253 23.15 -6.41 11.99
CA ASP A 253 24.04 -7.55 12.23
C ASP A 253 23.24 -8.83 12.45
N CYS A 254 23.01 -9.56 11.36
CA CYS A 254 22.32 -10.84 11.39
C CYS A 254 23.04 -11.89 12.25
N HIS A 255 24.37 -11.87 12.31
CA HIS A 255 25.12 -12.87 13.07
C HIS A 255 24.92 -12.67 14.58
N ARG A 256 25.12 -11.43 15.05
CA ARG A 256 24.86 -11.08 16.45
C ARG A 256 23.41 -11.35 16.83
N SER A 257 22.46 -11.02 15.94
CA SER A 257 21.04 -11.32 16.16
C SER A 257 20.79 -12.82 16.38
N LEU A 258 21.33 -13.69 15.53
CA LEU A 258 21.20 -15.15 15.67
C LEU A 258 21.85 -15.68 16.97
N VAL A 259 22.97 -15.08 17.40
CA VAL A 259 23.61 -15.43 18.67
C VAL A 259 22.72 -15.06 19.86
N GLU A 260 22.15 -13.86 19.86
CA GLU A 260 21.21 -13.43 20.91
C GLU A 260 19.92 -14.24 20.90
N GLU A 261 19.38 -14.56 19.73
CA GLU A 261 18.21 -15.45 19.59
C GLU A 261 18.48 -16.81 20.26
N ARG A 262 19.63 -17.43 19.99
CA ARG A 262 20.01 -18.72 20.62
C ARG A 262 20.13 -18.61 22.14
N LYS A 263 20.64 -17.48 22.67
CA LYS A 263 20.71 -17.25 24.12
C LYS A 263 19.31 -17.13 24.73
N LEU A 264 18.42 -16.39 24.09
CA LEU A 264 17.03 -16.24 24.52
C LEU A 264 16.28 -17.57 24.49
N ILE A 265 16.43 -18.37 23.44
CA ILE A 265 15.82 -19.71 23.36
C ILE A 265 16.30 -20.59 24.51
N LYS A 266 17.61 -20.62 24.79
CA LYS A 266 18.16 -21.38 25.94
C LYS A 266 17.58 -20.91 27.27
N LYS A 267 17.38 -19.60 27.44
CA LYS A 267 16.78 -19.02 28.65
C LYS A 267 15.30 -19.41 28.76
N VAL A 268 14.54 -19.35 27.67
CA VAL A 268 13.13 -19.75 27.60
C VAL A 268 12.96 -21.21 28.01
N VAL A 269 13.76 -22.12 27.45
CA VAL A 269 13.70 -23.56 27.80
C VAL A 269 13.96 -23.79 29.29
N LYS A 270 14.94 -23.08 29.88
CA LYS A 270 15.22 -23.18 31.31
C LYS A 270 14.07 -22.65 32.16
N LEU A 271 13.50 -21.50 31.80
CA LEU A 271 12.37 -20.89 32.50
C LEU A 271 11.11 -21.76 32.39
N GLU A 272 10.85 -22.33 31.22
CA GLU A 272 9.74 -23.25 30.98
C GLU A 272 9.88 -24.53 31.85
N SER A 273 11.08 -25.09 31.95
CA SER A 273 11.32 -26.22 32.85
C SER A 273 11.12 -25.85 34.31
N LEU A 274 11.55 -24.67 34.75
CA LEU A 274 11.34 -24.19 36.11
C LEU A 274 9.84 -23.98 36.38
N LEU A 275 9.13 -23.38 35.43
CA LEU A 275 7.69 -23.16 35.49
C LEU A 275 6.93 -24.49 35.66
N TYR A 276 7.23 -25.51 34.85
CA TYR A 276 6.59 -26.81 34.97
C TYR A 276 6.91 -27.50 36.30
N LYS A 277 8.12 -27.32 36.83
CA LYS A 277 8.49 -27.83 38.15
C LYS A 277 7.68 -27.13 39.26
N THR A 278 7.59 -25.80 39.22
CA THR A 278 6.83 -25.00 40.20
C THR A 278 5.33 -25.28 40.12
N ALA A 279 4.78 -25.42 38.91
CA ALA A 279 3.38 -25.74 38.68
C ALA A 279 3.02 -27.20 39.02
N GLY A 280 4.03 -28.09 39.13
CA GLY A 280 3.83 -29.53 39.32
C GLY A 280 3.25 -30.26 38.11
N THR A 281 3.06 -29.58 36.98
CA THR A 281 2.48 -30.14 35.76
C THR A 281 2.92 -29.37 34.51
N LYS A 282 2.88 -30.04 33.36
CA LYS A 282 3.11 -29.41 32.06
C LYS A 282 1.81 -28.86 31.51
N PHE A 283 1.88 -27.69 30.89
CA PHE A 283 0.74 -27.04 30.23
C PHE A 283 1.23 -26.15 29.10
N ASN A 284 0.38 -25.85 28.13
CA ASN A 284 0.69 -24.94 27.05
C ASN A 284 0.67 -23.49 27.55
N ILE A 285 1.86 -22.91 27.74
CA ILE A 285 2.05 -21.52 28.21
C ILE A 285 1.42 -20.51 27.24
N LYS A 286 1.25 -20.86 25.97
CA LYS A 286 0.60 -20.01 24.96
C LYS A 286 -0.93 -20.08 25.00
N SER A 287 -1.52 -20.92 25.86
CA SER A 287 -2.96 -21.04 26.02
C SER A 287 -3.42 -20.32 27.28
N PRO A 288 -4.06 -19.13 27.17
CA PRO A 288 -4.61 -18.41 28.33
C PRO A 288 -5.47 -19.29 29.24
N ALA A 289 -6.28 -20.17 28.66
CA ALA A 289 -7.14 -21.09 29.40
C ALA A 289 -6.33 -22.07 30.26
N GLN A 290 -5.25 -22.64 29.73
CA GLN A 290 -4.40 -23.56 30.50
C GLN A 290 -3.56 -22.83 31.55
N VAL A 291 -3.06 -21.63 31.24
CA VAL A 291 -2.37 -20.77 32.21
C VAL A 291 -3.31 -20.45 33.38
N LEU A 292 -4.53 -20.01 33.11
CA LEU A 292 -5.53 -19.68 34.13
C LEU A 292 -5.86 -20.89 35.01
N ALA A 293 -6.12 -22.05 34.40
CA ALA A 293 -6.37 -23.29 35.12
C ALA A 293 -5.21 -23.67 36.06
N THR A 294 -3.96 -23.45 35.62
CA THR A 294 -2.78 -23.68 36.46
C THR A 294 -2.69 -22.69 37.62
N LEU A 295 -2.92 -21.39 37.40
CA LEU A 295 -2.91 -20.38 38.47
C LEU A 295 -3.95 -20.68 39.55
N LEU A 296 -5.16 -21.09 39.15
CA LEU A 296 -6.22 -21.49 40.08
C LEU A 296 -5.85 -22.76 40.86
N LYS A 297 -5.21 -23.75 40.22
CA LYS A 297 -4.69 -24.96 40.90
C LYS A 297 -3.62 -24.62 41.94
N LEU A 298 -2.77 -23.63 41.64
CA LEU A 298 -1.77 -23.08 42.57
C LEU A 298 -2.40 -22.19 43.66
N LYS A 299 -3.73 -22.05 43.68
CA LYS A 299 -4.51 -21.28 44.66
C LYS A 299 -4.13 -19.80 44.70
N ILE A 300 -3.70 -19.24 43.56
CA ILE A 300 -3.54 -17.79 43.44
C ILE A 300 -4.90 -17.12 43.68
N PRO A 301 -5.01 -16.15 44.61
CA PRO A 301 -6.27 -15.50 44.91
C PRO A 301 -6.92 -14.88 43.67
N ALA A 302 -8.18 -15.22 43.40
CA ALA A 302 -8.91 -14.75 42.23
C ALA A 302 -8.90 -13.22 42.08
N LYS A 303 -8.92 -12.49 43.21
CA LYS A 303 -8.83 -11.01 43.24
C LYS A 303 -7.57 -10.45 42.58
N LEU A 304 -6.46 -11.21 42.58
CA LEU A 304 -5.19 -10.80 41.99
C LEU A 304 -5.16 -11.07 40.47
N ILE A 305 -6.03 -11.94 39.98
CA ILE A 305 -6.10 -12.35 38.57
C ILE A 305 -7.47 -12.02 37.95
N THR A 306 -8.19 -11.05 38.51
CA THR A 306 -9.46 -10.53 37.96
C THR A 306 -9.25 -9.16 37.34
N ASN A 307 -9.71 -8.97 36.11
CA ASN A 307 -9.76 -7.69 35.42
C ASN A 307 -11.18 -7.50 34.84
N ASP A 308 -11.81 -6.35 35.08
CA ASP A 308 -13.19 -6.04 34.67
C ASP A 308 -14.21 -7.15 34.98
N GLY A 309 -14.12 -7.72 36.18
CA GLY A 309 -15.05 -8.77 36.64
C GLY A 309 -14.85 -10.14 35.98
N ARG A 310 -13.79 -10.33 35.18
CA ARG A 310 -13.43 -11.62 34.57
C ARG A 310 -12.03 -12.04 34.96
N LEU A 311 -11.82 -13.35 35.11
CA LEU A 311 -10.48 -13.89 35.31
C LEU A 311 -9.64 -13.67 34.05
N SER A 312 -8.43 -13.14 34.22
CA SER A 312 -7.51 -12.85 33.13
C SER A 312 -6.11 -13.40 33.39
N THR A 313 -5.37 -13.60 32.30
CA THR A 313 -3.94 -13.94 32.30
C THR A 313 -3.11 -12.85 31.62
N ASP A 314 -3.66 -11.63 31.57
CA ASP A 314 -2.98 -10.46 31.02
C ASP A 314 -1.67 -10.20 31.77
N LYS A 315 -0.63 -9.90 30.99
CA LYS A 315 0.71 -9.64 31.51
C LYS A 315 0.72 -8.59 32.64
N ASN A 316 0.03 -7.46 32.43
CA ASN A 316 -0.01 -6.35 33.38
C ASN A 316 -0.69 -6.72 34.71
N LEU A 317 -1.51 -7.78 34.73
CA LEU A 317 -2.17 -8.30 35.92
C LEU A 317 -1.29 -9.31 36.65
N LEU A 318 -0.53 -10.13 35.91
CA LEU A 318 0.33 -11.17 36.47
C LEU A 318 1.67 -10.64 37.03
N GLU A 319 2.25 -9.59 36.42
CA GLU A 319 3.54 -9.04 36.86
C GLU A 319 3.55 -8.58 38.33
N PRO A 320 2.56 -7.83 38.84
CA PRO A 320 2.55 -7.37 40.24
C PRO A 320 2.36 -8.49 41.27
N ILE A 321 1.88 -9.67 40.86
CA ILE A 321 1.67 -10.82 41.76
C ILE A 321 3.02 -11.42 42.19
N VAL A 322 4.08 -11.20 41.42
CA VAL A 322 5.41 -11.76 41.65
C VAL A 322 6.12 -11.10 42.85
N ASP A 323 5.70 -9.89 43.25
CA ASP A 323 6.31 -9.09 44.32
C ASP A 323 5.56 -9.16 45.67
N HIS A 324 4.56 -10.05 45.79
CA HIS A 324 3.72 -10.24 46.99
C HIS A 324 3.76 -11.68 47.51
#